data_AF-A0A1I1APQ5-F1
#
_entry.id   AF-A0A1I1APQ5-F1
#
_cell.length_a   1.000
_cell.length_b   1.000
_cell.length_c   1.000
_cell.angle_alpha   90.00
_cell.angle_beta   90.00
_cell.angle_gamma   90.00
#
_symmetry.space_group_name_H-M   'P 1'
#
loop_
_entity.id
_entity.type
_entity.pdbx_description
1 polymer ?
#
loop_
_entity_poly.entity_id
_entity_poly.type
_entity_poly.pdbx_seq_one_letter_code
_entity_poly.pdbx_strand_id
1 'polypeptide(L)'
;MLDVDDLITLLQRGMRDAAQLSDGELAAVLHTLRRPAMRDAAIAIISGHLEDAAPLSRSLAPASAWFTRGPLDADAVRRAVPLLHRLAAEATTPGAAATVAAVLAYLDWAHDRPLRAAARLNQHADDPLGALLQRMIAAGVRGPRVTATSGGRGPR
;
A
#
# COMPACT_ATOMS: atom_id res chain seq x y z
N MET A 1 -6.95 8.25 -17.49
CA MET A 1 -6.92 7.95 -16.05
C MET A 1 -6.65 6.46 -15.94
N LEU A 2 -5.64 6.03 -15.18
CA LEU A 2 -5.29 4.60 -15.06
C LEU A 2 -6.48 3.82 -14.49
N ASP A 3 -6.83 2.71 -15.14
CA ASP A 3 -7.75 1.74 -14.56
C ASP A 3 -7.01 0.75 -13.63
N VAL A 4 -7.72 -0.24 -13.11
CA VAL A 4 -7.13 -1.19 -12.15
C VAL A 4 -6.16 -2.16 -12.81
N ASP A 5 -6.37 -2.52 -14.08
CA ASP A 5 -5.53 -3.47 -14.80
C ASP A 5 -4.20 -2.81 -15.20
N ASP A 6 -4.27 -1.55 -15.62
CA ASP A 6 -3.10 -0.69 -15.82
C ASP A 6 -2.29 -0.55 -14.52
N LEU A 7 -2.98 -0.29 -13.40
CA LEU A 7 -2.36 -0.15 -12.09
C LEU A 7 -1.67 -1.45 -11.65
N ILE A 8 -2.31 -2.61 -11.83
CA ILE A 8 -1.70 -3.92 -11.56
C ILE A 8 -0.42 -4.08 -12.38
N THR A 9 -0.48 -3.79 -13.68
CA THR A 9 0.64 -3.94 -14.59
C THR A 9 1.82 -3.06 -14.18
N LEU A 10 1.56 -1.77 -13.90
CA LEU A 10 2.59 -0.81 -13.49
C LEU A 10 3.21 -1.15 -12.14
N LEU A 11 2.39 -1.49 -11.14
CA LEU A 11 2.89 -1.85 -9.81
C LEU A 11 3.68 -3.15 -9.84
N GLN A 12 3.20 -4.19 -10.54
CA GLN A 12 3.96 -5.44 -10.67
C GLN A 12 5.28 -5.25 -11.39
N ARG A 13 5.34 -4.38 -12.42
CA ARG A 13 6.59 -4.05 -13.11
C ARG A 13 7.54 -3.30 -12.17
N GLY A 14 7.07 -2.26 -11.48
CA GLY A 14 7.85 -1.51 -10.51
C GLY A 14 8.31 -2.34 -9.29
N MET A 15 7.52 -3.34 -8.88
CA MET A 15 7.88 -4.28 -7.82
C MET A 15 8.97 -5.28 -8.25
N ARG A 16 9.09 -5.59 -9.54
CA ARG A 16 10.22 -6.38 -10.05
C ARG A 16 11.48 -5.54 -10.11
N ASP A 17 11.35 -4.31 -10.59
CA ASP A 17 12.44 -3.35 -10.68
C ASP A 17 11.88 -1.93 -10.70
N ALA A 18 12.14 -1.18 -9.63
CA ALA A 18 11.62 0.16 -9.49
C ALA A 18 12.13 1.07 -10.62
N ALA A 19 13.32 0.82 -11.19
CA ALA A 19 13.93 1.63 -12.25
C ALA A 19 13.20 1.55 -13.59
N GLN A 20 12.39 0.50 -13.83
CA GLN A 20 11.68 0.29 -15.09
C GLN A 20 10.50 1.24 -15.31
N LEU A 21 10.05 1.95 -14.27
CA LEU A 21 9.00 2.96 -14.41
C LEU A 21 9.62 4.28 -14.84
N SER A 22 9.06 4.87 -15.89
CA SER A 22 9.36 6.25 -16.29
C SER A 22 8.78 7.25 -15.29
N ASP A 23 9.28 8.48 -15.29
CA ASP A 23 8.81 9.52 -14.38
C ASP A 23 7.32 9.84 -14.61
N GLY A 24 6.86 9.78 -15.87
CA GLY A 24 5.45 9.94 -16.21
C GLY A 24 4.55 8.84 -15.62
N GLU A 25 5.04 7.60 -15.59
CA GLU A 25 4.31 6.48 -15.00
C GLU A 25 4.30 6.56 -13.47
N LEU A 26 5.39 6.99 -12.85
CA LEU A 26 5.43 7.24 -11.40
C LEU A 26 4.47 8.35 -11.00
N ALA A 27 4.45 9.46 -11.77
CA ALA A 27 3.50 10.53 -11.57
C ALA A 27 2.03 10.05 -11.72
N ALA A 28 1.77 9.18 -12.70
CA ALA A 28 0.44 8.59 -12.90
C ALA A 28 0.02 7.68 -11.72
N VAL A 29 0.94 6.87 -11.20
CA VAL A 29 0.71 6.06 -9.98
C VAL A 29 0.43 6.97 -8.78
N LEU A 30 1.28 7.97 -8.53
CA LEU A 30 1.09 8.93 -7.43
C LEU A 30 -0.24 9.66 -7.51
N HIS A 31 -0.63 10.11 -8.71
CA HIS A 31 -1.93 10.73 -8.92
C HIS A 31 -3.08 9.76 -8.62
N THR A 32 -2.95 8.50 -9.03
CA THR A 32 -3.95 7.45 -8.82
C THR A 32 -4.12 7.11 -7.34
N LEU A 33 -3.03 7.08 -6.56
CA LEU A 33 -3.06 6.83 -5.11
C LEU A 33 -3.84 7.90 -4.32
N ARG A 34 -4.10 9.08 -4.89
CA ARG A 34 -4.94 10.09 -4.23
C ARG A 34 -6.42 9.72 -4.18
N ARG A 35 -6.85 8.75 -5.00
CA ARG A 35 -8.23 8.26 -5.03
C ARG A 35 -8.35 7.10 -4.02
N PRO A 36 -9.19 7.19 -2.97
CA PRO A 36 -9.24 6.19 -1.91
C PRO A 36 -9.42 4.74 -2.40
N ALA A 37 -10.37 4.50 -3.32
CA ALA A 37 -10.60 3.15 -3.87
C ALA A 37 -9.39 2.59 -4.64
N MET A 38 -8.70 3.43 -5.42
CA MET A 38 -7.51 3.01 -6.17
C MET A 38 -6.29 2.84 -5.27
N ARG A 39 -6.17 3.65 -4.21
CA ARG A 39 -5.17 3.48 -3.17
C ARG A 39 -5.35 2.14 -2.45
N ASP A 40 -6.57 1.82 -2.05
CA ASP A 40 -6.86 0.58 -1.34
C ASP A 40 -6.57 -0.62 -2.26
N ALA A 41 -6.92 -0.53 -3.55
CA ALA A 41 -6.52 -1.51 -4.56
C ALA A 41 -5.00 -1.62 -4.73
N ALA A 42 -4.27 -0.50 -4.75
CA ALA A 42 -2.81 -0.49 -4.82
C ALA A 42 -2.19 -1.19 -3.59
N ILE A 43 -2.73 -0.94 -2.39
CA ILE A 43 -2.28 -1.58 -1.15
C ILE A 43 -2.49 -3.09 -1.24
N ALA A 44 -3.63 -3.54 -1.79
CA ALA A 44 -3.89 -4.96 -2.02
C ALA A 44 -2.87 -5.60 -2.97
N ILE A 45 -2.54 -4.91 -4.08
CA ILE A 45 -1.55 -5.38 -5.06
C ILE A 45 -0.17 -5.54 -4.40
N ILE A 46 0.32 -4.50 -3.71
CA ILE A 46 1.66 -4.50 -3.12
C ILE A 46 1.78 -5.42 -1.90
N SER A 47 0.65 -5.80 -1.29
CA SER A 47 0.61 -6.73 -0.15
C SER A 47 0.30 -8.18 -0.55
N GLY A 48 0.09 -8.45 -1.85
CA GLY A 48 -0.13 -9.79 -2.39
C GLY A 48 -1.58 -10.27 -2.47
N HIS A 49 -2.57 -9.41 -2.22
CA HIS A 49 -4.01 -9.70 -2.37
C HIS A 49 -4.53 -9.22 -3.73
N LEU A 50 -3.97 -9.74 -4.82
CA LEU A 50 -4.32 -9.31 -6.19
C LEU A 50 -5.81 -9.50 -6.50
N GLU A 51 -6.42 -10.55 -5.97
CA GLU A 51 -7.84 -10.86 -6.10
C GLU A 51 -8.75 -9.78 -5.50
N ASP A 52 -8.26 -9.03 -4.50
CA ASP A 52 -9.00 -7.95 -3.84
C ASP A 52 -8.84 -6.60 -4.57
N ALA A 53 -7.90 -6.45 -5.51
CA ALA A 53 -7.63 -5.17 -6.16
C ALA A 53 -8.83 -4.64 -6.97
N ALA A 54 -9.43 -5.49 -7.82
CA ALA A 54 -10.58 -5.14 -8.64
C ALA A 54 -11.89 -4.86 -7.87
N PRO A 55 -12.25 -5.58 -6.79
CA PRO A 55 -13.38 -5.18 -5.96
C PRO A 55 -13.11 -3.89 -5.17
N LEU A 56 -11.89 -3.70 -4.65
CA LEU A 56 -11.53 -2.48 -3.91
C LEU A 56 -11.55 -1.22 -4.78
N SER A 57 -11.09 -1.31 -6.04
CA SER A 57 -11.09 -0.18 -6.97
C SER A 57 -12.49 0.35 -7.31
N ARG A 58 -13.52 -0.47 -7.10
CA ARG A 58 -14.93 -0.16 -7.32
C ARG A 58 -15.70 0.15 -6.03
N SER A 59 -15.06 0.03 -4.87
CA SER A 59 -15.72 0.25 -3.58
C SER A 59 -16.08 1.72 -3.37
N LEU A 60 -17.32 1.96 -2.94
CA LEU A 60 -17.82 3.29 -2.56
C LEU A 60 -17.59 3.61 -1.08
N ALA A 61 -17.24 2.61 -0.26
CA ALA A 61 -16.98 2.77 1.16
C ALA A 61 -15.48 2.54 1.48
N PRO A 62 -14.89 3.28 2.43
CA PRO A 62 -13.52 3.03 2.89
C PRO A 62 -13.38 1.59 3.42
N ALA A 63 -12.41 0.84 2.90
CA ALA A 63 -12.21 -0.57 3.23
C ALA A 63 -11.49 -0.77 4.59
N SER A 64 -11.97 -0.10 5.64
CA SER A 64 -11.33 -0.10 6.97
C SER A 64 -11.09 -1.51 7.53
N ALA A 65 -12.06 -2.42 7.39
CA ALA A 65 -11.94 -3.81 7.82
C ALA A 65 -10.94 -4.63 6.98
N TRP A 66 -10.62 -4.19 5.75
CA TRP A 66 -9.66 -4.86 4.89
C TRP A 66 -8.22 -4.67 5.38
N PHE A 67 -7.88 -3.50 5.94
CA PHE A 67 -6.54 -3.23 6.47
C PHE A 67 -6.12 -4.09 7.67
N THR A 68 -7.01 -4.88 8.25
CA THR A 68 -6.69 -5.86 9.30
C THR A 68 -6.83 -7.30 8.82
N ARG A 69 -7.18 -7.52 7.55
CA ARG A 69 -7.48 -8.83 7.01
C ARG A 69 -6.21 -9.60 6.70
N GLY A 70 -6.18 -10.85 7.18
CA GLY A 70 -5.27 -11.90 6.73
C GLY A 70 -3.78 -11.58 6.90
N PRO A 71 -2.92 -12.56 6.58
CA PRO A 71 -1.52 -12.27 6.47
C PRO A 71 -1.19 -11.64 5.10
N LEU A 72 -0.26 -10.68 5.10
CA LEU A 72 0.30 -10.12 3.88
C LEU A 72 1.41 -11.03 3.34
N ASP A 73 1.56 -11.07 2.02
CA ASP A 73 2.61 -11.84 1.35
C ASP A 73 3.99 -11.17 1.55
N ALA A 74 4.92 -11.88 2.19
CA ALA A 74 6.25 -11.34 2.48
C ALA A 74 7.06 -11.00 1.23
N ASP A 75 6.92 -11.76 0.14
CA ASP A 75 7.66 -11.53 -1.09
C ASP A 75 7.11 -10.34 -1.87
N ALA A 76 5.79 -10.12 -1.84
CA ALA A 76 5.13 -8.93 -2.37
C ALA A 76 5.57 -7.70 -1.60
N VAL A 77 5.46 -7.73 -0.26
CA VAL A 77 5.87 -6.61 0.60
C VAL A 77 7.35 -6.27 0.40
N ARG A 78 8.24 -7.28 0.40
CA ARG A 78 9.69 -7.08 0.16
C ARG A 78 9.95 -6.40 -1.19
N ARG A 79 9.25 -6.81 -2.25
CA ARG A 79 9.37 -6.24 -3.59
C ARG A 79 8.77 -4.84 -3.72
N ALA A 80 7.73 -4.54 -2.94
CA ALA A 80 7.07 -3.24 -2.96
C ALA A 80 7.89 -2.13 -2.31
N VAL A 81 8.67 -2.43 -1.26
CA VAL A 81 9.40 -1.42 -0.47
C VAL A 81 10.29 -0.51 -1.33
N PRO A 82 11.15 -1.01 -2.24
CA PRO A 82 11.95 -0.16 -3.12
C PRO A 82 11.12 0.78 -4.01
N LEU A 83 10.02 0.26 -4.58
CA LEU A 83 9.09 1.05 -5.40
C LEU A 83 8.44 2.17 -4.57
N LEU A 84 7.98 1.87 -3.36
CA LEU A 84 7.36 2.86 -2.48
C LEU A 84 8.35 3.96 -2.06
N HIS A 85 9.62 3.61 -1.84
CA HIS A 85 10.66 4.60 -1.58
C HIS A 85 10.93 5.49 -2.80
N ARG A 86 10.94 4.92 -4.01
CA ARG A 86 11.03 5.73 -5.25
C ARG A 86 9.83 6.66 -5.39
N LEU A 87 8.61 6.15 -5.20
CA LEU A 87 7.38 6.96 -5.22
C LEU A 87 7.42 8.07 -4.17
N ALA A 88 7.95 7.82 -2.98
CA ALA A 88 8.11 8.83 -1.94
C ALA A 88 9.11 9.93 -2.34
N ALA A 89 10.20 9.57 -3.02
CA ALA A 89 11.18 10.54 -3.52
C ALA A 89 10.61 11.41 -4.66
N GLU A 90 9.77 10.84 -5.51
CA GLU A 90 9.12 11.56 -6.62
C GLU A 90 7.87 12.35 -6.20
N ALA A 91 7.37 12.14 -4.98
CA ALA A 91 6.18 12.81 -4.48
C ALA A 91 6.45 14.29 -4.12
N THR A 92 6.43 15.14 -5.14
CA THR A 92 6.69 16.60 -5.00
C THR A 92 5.52 17.37 -4.38
N THR A 93 4.32 16.79 -4.33
CA THR A 93 3.15 17.44 -3.71
C THR A 93 2.91 16.88 -2.30
N PRO A 94 2.59 17.75 -1.30
CA PRO A 94 2.39 17.32 0.09
C PRO A 94 1.39 16.16 0.25
N GLY A 95 0.30 16.19 -0.52
CA GLY A 95 -0.73 15.14 -0.47
C GLY A 95 -0.25 13.78 -0.98
N ALA A 96 0.49 13.74 -2.09
CA ALA A 96 1.02 12.47 -2.61
C ALA A 96 2.09 11.89 -1.67
N ALA A 97 2.94 12.75 -1.09
CA ALA A 97 3.95 12.33 -0.12
C ALA A 97 3.31 11.74 1.14
N ALA A 98 2.25 12.39 1.64
CA ALA A 98 1.49 11.93 2.80
C ALA A 98 0.83 10.56 2.54
N THR A 99 0.23 10.35 1.36
CA THR A 99 -0.37 9.06 1.03
C THR A 99 0.67 7.94 0.93
N VAL A 100 1.80 8.16 0.26
CA VAL A 100 2.87 7.14 0.18
C VAL A 100 3.46 6.86 1.56
N ALA A 101 3.62 7.89 2.40
CA ALA A 101 4.02 7.73 3.79
C ALA A 101 3.01 6.89 4.60
N ALA A 102 1.71 7.10 4.42
CA ALA A 102 0.67 6.28 5.06
C ALA A 102 0.73 4.81 4.61
N VAL A 103 1.00 4.55 3.32
CA VAL A 103 1.20 3.18 2.80
C VAL A 103 2.45 2.53 3.41
N LEU A 104 3.57 3.25 3.51
CA LEU A 104 4.77 2.76 4.19
C LEU A 104 4.52 2.52 5.69
N ALA A 105 3.73 3.36 6.35
CA ALA A 105 3.36 3.19 7.76
C ALA A 105 2.50 1.94 7.96
N TYR A 106 1.58 1.65 7.02
CA TYR A 106 0.81 0.41 7.03
C TYR A 106 1.72 -0.83 6.98
N LEU A 107 2.74 -0.83 6.12
CA LEU A 107 3.71 -1.93 6.04
C LEU A 107 4.61 -2.01 7.30
N ASP A 108 5.04 -0.87 7.86
CA ASP A 108 5.76 -0.83 9.14
C ASP A 108 4.90 -1.44 10.27
N TRP A 109 3.60 -1.12 10.31
CA TRP A 109 2.66 -1.70 11.26
C TRP A 109 2.48 -3.21 11.04
N ALA A 110 2.38 -3.66 9.79
CA ALA A 110 2.25 -5.08 9.45
C ALA A 110 3.50 -5.92 9.80
N HIS A 111 4.67 -5.27 9.84
CA HIS A 111 5.94 -5.82 10.31
C HIS A 111 6.13 -5.75 11.84
N ASP A 112 5.06 -5.47 12.61
CA ASP A 112 5.09 -5.35 14.07
C ASP A 112 6.01 -4.20 14.55
N ARG A 113 6.06 -3.09 13.79
CA ARG A 113 6.82 -1.87 14.13
C ARG A 113 5.89 -0.66 14.36
N PRO A 114 4.94 -0.72 15.30
CA PRO A 114 3.93 0.33 15.48
C PRO A 114 4.52 1.70 15.83
N LEU A 115 5.66 1.76 16.54
CA LEU A 115 6.34 3.03 16.85
C LEU A 115 6.90 3.72 15.60
N ARG A 116 7.47 2.94 14.67
CA ARG A 116 7.98 3.45 13.39
C ARG A 116 6.84 3.90 12.49
N ALA A 117 5.74 3.13 12.47
CA ALA A 117 4.51 3.52 11.79
C ALA A 117 3.97 4.85 12.34
N ALA A 118 3.82 4.97 13.66
CA ALA A 118 3.33 6.18 14.31
C ALA A 118 4.23 7.41 14.04
N ALA A 119 5.56 7.24 14.12
CA ALA A 119 6.50 8.32 13.83
C ALA A 119 6.36 8.84 12.38
N ARG A 120 6.14 7.93 11.42
CA ARG A 120 5.89 8.29 10.02
C ARG A 120 4.55 9.01 9.83
N LEU A 121 3.50 8.54 10.51
CA LEU A 121 2.16 9.14 10.43
C LEU A 121 2.11 10.54 11.04
N ASN A 122 2.85 10.79 12.12
CA ASN A 122 2.90 12.11 12.77
C ASN A 122 3.47 13.21 11.85
N GLN A 123 4.27 12.85 10.85
CA GLN A 123 4.80 13.79 9.86
C GLN A 123 3.78 14.16 8.77
N HIS A 124 2.66 13.44 8.69
CA HIS A 124 1.68 13.48 7.59
C HIS A 124 0.25 13.28 8.09
N ALA A 125 -0.16 14.04 9.12
CA ALA A 125 -1.43 13.86 9.83
C ALA A 125 -2.70 14.12 8.98
N ASP A 126 -2.57 14.78 7.83
CA ASP A 126 -3.70 15.19 6.99
C ASP A 126 -4.18 14.11 5.99
N ASP A 127 -3.48 12.98 5.87
CA ASP A 127 -3.90 11.90 4.97
C ASP A 127 -5.02 11.05 5.60
N PRO A 128 -6.15 10.79 4.89
CA PRO A 128 -7.26 10.01 5.44
C PRO A 128 -6.91 8.56 5.82
N LEU A 129 -5.99 7.89 5.10
CA LEU A 129 -5.49 6.58 5.50
C LEU A 129 -4.58 6.72 6.72
N GLY A 130 -3.71 7.74 6.73
CA GLY A 130 -2.87 8.04 7.88
C GLY A 130 -3.68 8.24 9.18
N ALA A 131 -4.75 9.03 9.13
CA ALA A 131 -5.65 9.25 10.25
C ALA A 131 -6.40 7.98 10.68
N LEU A 132 -6.78 7.11 9.73
CA LEU A 132 -7.36 5.80 10.04
C LEU A 132 -6.36 4.90 10.77
N LEU A 133 -5.14 4.75 10.23
CA LEU A 133 -4.09 3.92 10.81
C LEU A 133 -3.69 4.41 12.21
N GLN A 134 -3.56 5.72 12.39
CA GLN A 134 -3.23 6.30 13.70
C GLN A 134 -4.30 5.97 14.74
N ARG A 135 -5.60 6.07 14.39
CA ARG A 135 -6.69 5.67 15.28
C ARG A 135 -6.66 4.18 15.61
N MET A 136 -6.40 3.33 14.63
CA MET A 136 -6.32 1.87 14.85
C MET A 136 -5.14 1.49 15.75
N ILE A 137 -3.96 2.07 15.51
CA ILE A 137 -2.76 1.87 16.32
C ILE A 137 -3.01 2.38 17.75
N ALA A 138 -3.57 3.57 17.92
CA ALA A 138 -3.88 4.14 19.23
C ALA A 138 -4.93 3.31 20.00
N ALA A 139 -5.88 2.69 19.29
CA ALA A 139 -6.88 1.79 19.87
C ALA A 139 -6.35 0.39 20.17
N GLY A 140 -5.05 0.11 19.94
CA GLY A 140 -4.45 -1.20 20.18
C GLY A 140 -4.93 -2.30 19.22
N VAL A 141 -5.50 -1.92 18.07
CA VAL A 141 -5.85 -2.87 17.02
C VAL A 141 -4.58 -3.57 16.55
N ARG A 142 -4.64 -4.89 16.34
CA ARG A 142 -3.53 -5.63 15.76
C ARG A 142 -3.53 -5.43 14.26
N GLY A 143 -2.37 -5.04 13.72
CA GLY A 143 -2.16 -4.98 12.28
C GLY A 143 -2.18 -6.37 11.64
N PRO A 144 -2.29 -6.43 10.30
CA PRO A 144 -2.13 -7.68 9.58
C PRO A 144 -0.70 -8.17 9.78
N ARG A 145 -0.46 -9.48 9.68
CA ARG A 145 0.87 -10.05 9.88
C ARG A 145 1.52 -10.29 8.53
N VAL A 146 2.75 -9.83 8.31
CA VAL A 146 3.51 -10.30 7.14
C VAL A 146 3.96 -11.74 7.42
N THR A 147 3.50 -12.69 6.61
CA THR A 147 3.95 -14.09 6.72
C THR A 147 4.71 -14.48 5.47
N ALA A 148 5.75 -15.30 5.62
CA ALA A 148 6.38 -15.94 4.48
C ALA A 148 5.30 -16.63 3.65
N THR A 149 5.30 -16.39 2.35
CA THR A 149 4.42 -17.09 1.43
C THR A 149 4.70 -18.57 1.64
N SER A 150 3.75 -19.27 2.27
CA SER A 150 3.73 -20.72 2.11
C SER A 150 3.55 -20.89 0.62
N GLY A 151 4.56 -21.38 -0.09
CA GLY A 151 4.41 -21.82 -1.46
C GLY A 151 3.35 -22.91 -1.48
N GLY A 152 2.09 -22.49 -1.50
CA GLY A 152 0.90 -23.31 -1.39
C GLY A 152 0.61 -23.92 -2.74
N ARG A 153 1.57 -24.67 -3.28
CA ARG A 153 1.22 -25.95 -3.86
C ARG A 153 0.78 -26.85 -2.71
N GLY A 154 -0.49 -26.73 -2.34
CA GLY A 154 -1.17 -27.87 -1.72
C GLY A 154 -1.27 -28.98 -2.77
N PRO A 155 -1.09 -30.26 -2.40
CA PRO A 155 -1.11 -31.35 -3.35
C PRO A 155 -2.55 -31.64 -3.78
N ARG A 156 -2.85 -31.41 -5.07
CA ARG A 156 -3.66 -32.26 -5.98
C ARG A 156 -4.14 -31.46 -7.17
#